data_AF-A0AAW6GW47-F1
#
_entry.id   AF-A0AAW6GW47-F1
#
_cell.length_a   1.000
_cell.length_b   1.000
_cell.length_c   1.000
_cell.angle_alpha   90.00
_cell.angle_beta   90.00
_cell.angle_gamma   90.00
#
_symmetry.space_group_name_H-M   'P 1'
#
loop_
_entity.id
_entity.type
_entity.pdbx_description
1 polymer ?
#
loop_
_entity_poly.entity_id
_entity_poly.type
_entity_poly.pdbx_seq_one_letter_code
_entity_poly.pdbx_strand_id
1 'polypeptide(L)' 'SLTARSLDTLASMRAEADGLILDIWNQVEKKFEEVTPNEKRLDLCRDYGIIYYYRTGEKRKE' A
#
# COMPACT_ATOMS: atom_id res chain seq x y z
N SER A 1 -1.47 -32.37 -7.51
CA SER A 1 -0.14 -31.76 -7.30
C SER A 1 -0.07 -30.53 -8.20
N LEU A 2 0.06 -29.31 -7.65
CA LEU A 2 0.41 -28.15 -8.46
C LEU A 2 1.82 -28.40 -9.00
N THR A 3 1.98 -28.51 -10.31
CA THR A 3 3.26 -28.79 -10.95
C THR A 3 4.15 -27.55 -10.90
N ALA A 4 5.48 -27.70 -10.89
CA ALA A 4 6.43 -26.58 -10.80
C ALA A 4 6.14 -25.42 -11.76
N ARG A 5 5.63 -25.71 -12.98
CA ARG A 5 5.22 -24.68 -13.95
C ARG A 5 4.10 -23.78 -13.44
N SER A 6 3.12 -24.33 -12.73
CA SER A 6 2.03 -23.54 -12.14
C SER A 6 2.52 -22.62 -11.01
N LEU A 7 3.55 -23.04 -10.28
CA LEU A 7 4.22 -22.21 -9.26
C LEU A 7 5.02 -21.07 -9.90
N ASP A 8 5.76 -21.34 -10.98
CA ASP A 8 6.52 -20.31 -11.71
C ASP A 8 5.61 -19.25 -12.33
N THR A 9 4.50 -19.67 -12.95
CA THR A 9 3.50 -18.72 -13.48
C THR A 9 2.88 -17.87 -12.37
N LEU A 10 2.56 -18.47 -11.23
CA LEU A 10 2.05 -17.72 -10.08
C LEU A 10 3.09 -16.73 -9.53
N ALA A 11 4.35 -17.15 -9.46
CA ALA A 11 5.45 -16.30 -9.02
C ALA A 11 5.69 -15.13 -9.98
N SER A 12 5.59 -15.34 -11.30
CA SER A 12 5.75 -14.25 -12.28
C SER A 12 4.65 -13.20 -12.17
N MET A 13 3.42 -13.60 -11.83
CA MET A 13 2.30 -12.66 -11.63
C MET A 13 2.46 -11.80 -10.38
N ARG A 14 3.25 -12.24 -9.38
CA ARG A 14 3.49 -11.46 -8.15
C ARG A 14 4.24 -10.17 -8.43
N ALA A 15 5.24 -10.20 -9.29
CA ALA A 15 6.03 -9.00 -9.60
C ALA A 15 5.16 -7.90 -10.23
N GLU A 16 4.23 -8.29 -11.11
CA GLU A 16 3.26 -7.37 -11.70
C GLU A 16 2.29 -6.83 -10.64
N ALA A 17 1.74 -7.72 -9.80
CA ALA A 17 0.84 -7.32 -8.71
C ALA A 17 1.52 -6.36 -7.71
N ASP A 18 2.76 -6.63 -7.31
CA ASP A 18 3.53 -5.77 -6.41
C ASP A 18 3.77 -4.39 -7.05
N GLY A 19 4.05 -4.35 -8.35
CA GLY A 19 4.18 -3.10 -9.12
C GLY A 19 2.89 -2.29 -9.14
N LEU A 20 1.75 -2.94 -9.38
CA LEU A 20 0.43 -2.28 -9.37
C LEU A 20 0.05 -1.76 -7.99
N ILE A 21 0.32 -2.55 -6.93
CA ILE A 21 0.07 -2.13 -5.55
C ILE A 21 0.90 -0.90 -5.21
N LEU A 22 2.19 -0.90 -5.57
CA LEU A 22 3.08 0.24 -5.33
C LEU A 22 2.63 1.50 -6.09
N ASP A 23 2.22 1.35 -7.34
CA ASP A 23 1.73 2.47 -8.15
C ASP A 23 0.46 3.09 -7.54
N ILE A 24 -0.52 2.26 -7.17
CA ILE A 24 -1.74 2.71 -6.48
C ILE A 24 -1.40 3.44 -5.18
N TRP A 25 -0.52 2.87 -4.36
CA TRP A 25 -0.07 3.48 -3.11
C TRP A 25 0.49 4.88 -3.35
N ASN A 26 1.41 5.02 -4.30
CA ASN A 26 2.06 6.30 -4.61
C ASN A 26 1.06 7.35 -5.11
N GLN A 27 0.10 6.96 -5.96
CA GLN A 27 -0.92 7.86 -6.46
C GLN A 27 -1.85 8.36 -5.34
N VAL A 28 -2.26 7.47 -4.43
CA VAL A 28 -3.14 7.84 -3.31
C VAL A 28 -2.40 8.73 -2.31
N GLU A 29 -1.16 8.40 -1.92
CA GLU A 29 -0.36 9.24 -1.03
C GLU A 29 -0.16 10.64 -1.62
N LYS A 30 0.25 10.72 -2.89
CA LYS A 30 0.46 11.99 -3.59
C LYS A 30 -0.82 12.82 -3.70
N LYS A 31 -1.96 12.18 -3.95
CA LYS A 31 -3.25 12.88 -4.08
C LYS A 31 -3.62 13.65 -2.81
N PHE A 32 -3.25 13.14 -1.64
CA PHE A 32 -3.63 13.71 -0.36
C PHE A 32 -2.45 14.33 0.42
N GLU A 33 -1.27 14.44 -0.18
CA GLU A 33 -0.04 14.89 0.52
C GLU A 33 -0.19 16.27 1.19
N GLU A 34 -0.95 17.17 0.56
CA GLU A 34 -1.21 18.53 1.04
C GLU A 34 -2.41 18.63 2.02
N VAL A 35 -3.09 17.52 2.33
CA VAL A 35 -4.26 17.52 3.22
C VAL A 35 -3.80 17.70 4.66
N THR A 36 -4.26 18.79 5.27
CA THR A 36 -4.14 19.06 6.70
C THR A 36 -5.53 19.13 7.35
N PRO A 37 -5.69 18.67 8.61
CA PRO A 37 -4.70 17.98 9.45
C PRO A 37 -4.39 16.56 8.96
N ASN A 38 -3.24 16.01 9.38
CA ASN A 38 -2.76 14.69 8.94
C ASN A 38 -3.77 13.55 9.21
N GLU A 39 -4.57 13.63 10.28
CA GLU A 39 -5.63 12.63 10.54
C GLU A 39 -6.63 12.52 9.39
N LYS A 40 -7.04 13.66 8.83
CA LYS A 40 -7.95 13.71 7.67
C LYS A 40 -7.29 13.11 6.42
N ARG A 41 -6.00 13.34 6.24
CA ARG A 41 -5.23 12.70 5.17
C ARG A 41 -5.24 11.18 5.30
N LEU A 42 -4.96 10.67 6.51
CA LEU A 42 -4.95 9.23 6.79
C LEU A 42 -6.32 8.60 6.56
N ASP A 43 -7.41 9.27 6.96
CA ASP A 43 -8.77 8.78 6.71
C ASP A 43 -9.09 8.70 5.22
N LEU A 44 -8.72 9.73 4.43
CA LEU A 44 -8.90 9.70 2.97
C LEU A 44 -8.09 8.57 2.31
N CYS A 45 -6.87 8.31 2.75
CA CYS A 45 -6.08 7.18 2.25
C CYS A 45 -6.68 5.82 2.64
N ARG A 46 -7.29 5.70 3.84
CA ARG A 46 -7.97 4.48 4.29
C ARG A 46 -9.18 4.13 3.44
N ASP A 47 -9.90 5.11 2.89
CA ASP A 47 -11.01 4.87 1.95
C ASP A 47 -10.55 4.17 0.66
N TYR A 48 -9.27 4.31 0.29
CA TYR A 48 -8.64 3.58 -0.81
C TYR A 48 -8.00 2.25 -0.39
N GLY A 49 -8.15 1.85 0.88
CA GLY A 49 -7.61 0.60 1.42
C GLY A 49 -6.18 0.69 1.96
N ILE A 50 -5.59 1.90 2.06
CA ILE A 50 -4.27 2.08 2.68
C ILE A 50 -4.42 2.06 4.20
N ILE A 51 -3.84 1.04 4.85
CA ILE A 51 -3.89 0.87 6.30
C ILE A 51 -2.52 1.16 6.92
N TYR A 52 -2.48 2.13 7.83
CA TYR A 52 -1.28 2.52 8.56
C TYR A 52 -1.21 1.79 9.91
N TYR A 53 -0.10 1.08 10.16
CA TYR A 53 0.22 0.48 11.44
C TYR A 53 1.45 1.15 12.03
N TYR A 54 1.32 1.71 13.23
CA TYR A 54 2.44 2.26 13.99
C TYR A 54 3.07 1.19 14.86
N ARG A 55 4.40 1.16 14.94
CA ARG A 55 5.09 0.26 15.88
C ARG A 55 5.05 0.87 17.28
N THR A 56 5.00 0.01 18.30
CA THR A 56 5.09 0.45 19.70
C THR A 56 6.38 1.24 19.92
N GLY A 57 6.26 2.49 20.37
CA GLY A 57 7.39 3.40 20.61
C GLY A 57 7.77 4.31 19.44
N GLU A 58 7.08 4.20 18.30
CA GLU A 58 7.27 5.12 17.18
C GLU A 58 6.68 6.49 17.52
N LYS A 59 7.49 7.56 17.42
CA LYS A 59 7.00 8.93 17.63
C LYS A 59 6.00 9.27 16.53
N ARG A 60 4.80 9.73 16.90
CA ARG A 60 3.88 10.31 15.92
C ARG A 60 4.58 11.53 15.31
N LYS A 61 4.70 11.54 13.98
CA LYS A 61 5.02 12.78 13.27
C LYS A 61 3.75 13.64 13.35
N GLU A 62 3.81 14.66 14.19
CA GLU A 62 2.84 15.77 14.18
C GLU A 62 2.89 16.51 12.85
#